data_AF-A0A1F8WV21-F1
#
_entry.id   AF-A0A1F8WV21-F1
#
_cell.length_a   1.000
_cell.length_b   1.000
_cell.length_c   1.000
_cell.angle_alpha   90.00
_cell.angle_beta   90.00
_cell.angle_gamma   90.00
#
_symmetry.space_group_name_H-M   'P 1'
#
loop_
_entity.id
_entity.type
_entity.pdbx_description
1 polymer ?
#
loop_
_entity_poly.entity_id
_entity_poly.type
_entity_poly.pdbx_seq_one_letter_code
_entity_poly.pdbx_strand_id
1 'polypeptide(L)'
;MWRALRAELIREQAKFAIMLGDQVYADEDGQAWQRCMEIDDDDPDSHSRRTAIYRGLYSKYWNIPDVKNVMANFPCYMIWDDHDITNGWGSSSSHREDKEQNVFRVARQAYIDFQHSHNPQNTLTPSALYYGFRVGCSAFIALDLRGHRQVWNSQLLGQAQKDWLEDFMTTSCRDAKVLFIISSVPVFHLDARWAWIPYPDITDQWSDEHNKGDRKWLMQRLFDWIKEDHVRQVVILGGDVHVGTFATVTILDERGEPTGDKIIQATSSPISNKAASFIDIFQRKASASFDTETESGQKIHVDISPRYPARNFLMVTVDSTSDPDKPTVRFKMHWEGKKNPDPYPGEQGHGGFFNFRGRRFR
;
A
#
# COMPACT_ATOMS: atom_id res chain seq x y z
N MET A 1 -4.46 4.58 -18.69
CA MET A 1 -3.73 3.52 -17.98
C MET A 1 -4.56 2.26 -17.72
N TRP A 2 -5.81 2.33 -17.24
CA TRP A 2 -6.66 1.13 -17.06
C TRP A 2 -6.75 0.19 -18.27
N ARG A 3 -6.88 0.73 -19.50
CA ARG A 3 -6.80 -0.09 -20.73
C ARG A 3 -5.46 -0.81 -20.90
N ALA A 4 -4.36 -0.16 -20.54
CA ALA A 4 -3.02 -0.75 -20.61
C ALA A 4 -2.83 -1.82 -19.53
N LEU A 5 -3.33 -1.56 -18.30
CA LEU A 5 -3.38 -2.57 -17.24
C LEU A 5 -4.14 -3.80 -17.72
N ARG A 6 -5.36 -3.63 -18.25
CA ARG A 6 -6.15 -4.73 -18.81
C ARG A 6 -5.37 -5.51 -19.87
N ALA A 7 -4.70 -4.82 -20.78
CA ALA A 7 -3.91 -5.46 -21.82
C ALA A 7 -2.77 -6.32 -21.24
N GLU A 8 -2.12 -5.88 -20.15
CA GLU A 8 -1.12 -6.68 -19.45
C GLU A 8 -1.69 -7.81 -18.62
N LEU A 9 -2.81 -7.60 -17.94
CA LEU A 9 -3.49 -8.68 -17.20
C LEU A 9 -3.83 -9.84 -18.14
N ILE A 10 -4.33 -9.55 -19.35
CA ILE A 10 -4.60 -10.58 -20.38
C ILE A 10 -3.30 -11.21 -20.86
N ARG A 11 -2.32 -10.38 -21.24
CA ARG A 11 -1.08 -10.83 -21.87
C ARG A 11 -0.26 -11.75 -20.97
N GLU A 12 -0.12 -11.37 -19.71
CA GLU A 12 0.67 -12.09 -18.70
C GLU A 12 -0.19 -13.16 -17.99
N GLN A 13 -1.43 -13.37 -18.42
CA GLN A 13 -2.39 -14.32 -17.83
C GLN A 13 -2.53 -14.15 -16.31
N ALA A 14 -2.64 -12.90 -15.87
CA ALA A 14 -2.70 -12.55 -14.47
C ALA A 14 -3.85 -13.26 -13.75
N LYS A 15 -3.57 -13.75 -12.54
CA LYS A 15 -4.55 -14.46 -11.71
C LYS A 15 -5.55 -13.51 -11.04
N PHE A 16 -5.09 -12.33 -10.65
CA PHE A 16 -5.87 -11.32 -9.96
C PHE A 16 -5.15 -9.97 -10.03
N ALA A 17 -5.85 -8.90 -9.65
CA ALA A 17 -5.29 -7.59 -9.38
C ALA A 17 -5.35 -7.28 -7.87
N ILE A 18 -4.37 -6.55 -7.37
CA ILE A 18 -4.39 -5.96 -6.03
C ILE A 18 -4.56 -4.44 -6.20
N MET A 19 -5.57 -3.87 -5.56
CA MET A 19 -5.85 -2.42 -5.57
C MET A 19 -5.52 -1.87 -4.17
N LEU A 20 -4.49 -1.03 -4.11
CA LEU A 20 -3.79 -0.66 -2.87
C LEU A 20 -4.37 0.60 -2.19
N GLY A 21 -5.63 0.95 -2.43
CA GLY A 21 -6.22 2.18 -1.92
C GLY A 21 -6.58 3.18 -3.02
N ASP A 22 -7.21 4.28 -2.62
CA ASP A 22 -7.59 5.40 -3.49
C ASP A 22 -8.40 5.02 -4.74
N GLN A 23 -9.28 4.03 -4.59
CA GLN A 23 -10.17 3.63 -5.69
C GLN A 23 -11.23 4.70 -5.96
N VAL A 24 -11.51 5.57 -4.97
CA VAL A 24 -12.36 6.77 -5.05
C VAL A 24 -11.67 7.94 -4.34
N TYR A 25 -12.05 9.17 -4.67
CA TYR A 25 -11.55 10.39 -4.01
C TYR A 25 -12.71 11.20 -3.42
N ALA A 26 -13.02 10.97 -2.14
CA ALA A 26 -14.18 11.53 -1.46
C ALA A 26 -14.05 13.03 -1.16
N ASP A 27 -12.84 13.54 -1.02
CA ASP A 27 -12.50 14.93 -0.70
C ASP A 27 -12.25 15.80 -1.93
N GLU A 28 -12.04 15.20 -3.10
CA GLU A 28 -11.92 15.91 -4.38
C GLU A 28 -13.25 15.89 -5.17
N ASP A 29 -13.70 14.69 -5.52
CA ASP A 29 -14.43 14.47 -6.75
C ASP A 29 -15.94 14.48 -6.49
N GLY A 30 -16.52 15.68 -6.48
CA GLY A 30 -17.90 15.90 -6.02
C GLY A 30 -18.01 16.07 -4.50
N GLN A 31 -16.86 16.21 -3.81
CA GLN A 31 -16.75 16.65 -2.42
C GLN A 31 -17.66 15.88 -1.46
N ALA A 32 -17.66 14.55 -1.59
CA ALA A 32 -18.49 13.66 -0.80
C ALA A 32 -18.27 13.87 0.71
N TRP A 33 -17.02 14.00 1.14
CA TRP A 33 -16.67 14.29 2.53
C TRP A 33 -17.30 15.60 3.01
N GLN A 34 -17.04 16.72 2.31
CA GLN A 34 -17.51 18.04 2.71
C GLN A 34 -19.04 18.10 2.72
N ARG A 35 -19.71 17.53 1.71
CA ARG A 35 -21.17 17.46 1.66
C ARG A 35 -21.75 16.63 2.81
N CYS A 36 -21.05 15.60 3.28
CA CYS A 36 -21.45 14.85 4.47
C CYS A 36 -21.25 15.66 5.76
N MET A 37 -20.19 16.47 5.83
CA MET A 37 -19.93 17.40 6.94
C MET A 37 -20.92 18.57 6.99
N GLU A 38 -21.54 18.95 5.89
CA GLU A 38 -22.58 19.99 5.86
C GLU A 38 -23.95 19.51 6.35
N ILE A 39 -24.18 18.19 6.40
CA ILE A 39 -25.41 17.61 6.93
C ILE A 39 -25.42 17.80 8.45
N ASP A 40 -26.55 18.30 8.97
CA ASP A 40 -26.81 18.45 10.39
C ASP A 40 -26.89 17.07 11.07
N ASP A 41 -26.25 16.92 12.23
CA ASP A 41 -26.27 15.67 12.98
C ASP A 41 -27.64 15.42 13.65
N ASP A 42 -28.40 16.47 13.91
CA ASP A 42 -29.76 16.39 14.48
C ASP A 42 -30.83 16.03 13.42
N ASP A 43 -30.48 16.02 12.13
CA ASP A 43 -31.36 15.54 11.06
C ASP A 43 -31.58 14.02 11.21
N PRO A 44 -32.84 13.55 11.42
CA PRO A 44 -33.15 12.12 11.53
C PRO A 44 -32.69 11.29 10.32
N ASP A 45 -32.59 11.91 9.15
CA ASP A 45 -32.16 11.26 7.91
C ASP A 45 -30.65 11.40 7.64
N SER A 46 -29.89 12.05 8.53
CA SER A 46 -28.47 12.39 8.34
C SER A 46 -27.62 11.20 7.88
N HIS A 47 -27.73 10.07 8.56
CA HIS A 47 -27.01 8.84 8.23
C HIS A 47 -27.35 8.32 6.83
N SER A 48 -28.64 8.29 6.47
CA SER A 48 -29.10 7.77 5.18
C SER A 48 -28.64 8.67 4.02
N ARG A 49 -28.69 9.99 4.22
CA ARG A 49 -28.26 11.00 3.25
C ARG A 49 -26.75 10.93 3.01
N ARG A 50 -25.95 10.84 4.07
CA ARG A 50 -24.50 10.63 3.98
C ARG A 50 -24.19 9.32 3.26
N THR A 51 -24.90 8.25 3.57
CA THR A 51 -24.73 6.94 2.93
C THR A 51 -25.01 7.00 1.43
N ALA A 52 -26.08 7.69 1.02
CA ALA A 52 -26.38 7.90 -0.39
C ALA A 52 -25.27 8.68 -1.12
N ILE A 53 -24.65 9.67 -0.46
CA ILE A 53 -23.53 10.45 -1.03
C ILE A 53 -22.33 9.53 -1.30
N TYR A 54 -21.85 8.78 -0.31
CA TYR A 54 -20.70 7.88 -0.48
C TYR A 54 -20.98 6.74 -1.47
N ARG A 55 -22.14 6.09 -1.39
CA ARG A 55 -22.51 5.04 -2.38
C ARG A 55 -22.61 5.62 -3.79
N GLY A 56 -23.06 6.86 -3.93
CA GLY A 56 -23.07 7.60 -5.19
C GLY A 56 -21.66 7.85 -5.76
N LEU A 57 -20.70 8.22 -4.90
CA LEU A 57 -19.28 8.36 -5.26
C LEU A 57 -18.72 7.05 -5.82
N TYR A 58 -18.88 5.95 -5.09
CA TYR A 58 -18.45 4.63 -5.55
C TYR A 58 -19.11 4.25 -6.88
N SER A 59 -20.42 4.42 -6.98
CA SER A 59 -21.17 4.15 -8.22
C SER A 59 -20.66 4.95 -9.40
N LYS A 60 -20.22 6.20 -9.21
CA LYS A 60 -19.61 7.04 -10.25
C LYS A 60 -18.29 6.43 -10.73
N TYR A 61 -17.35 6.16 -9.82
CA TYR A 61 -16.03 5.64 -10.17
C TYR A 61 -16.09 4.24 -10.80
N TRP A 62 -16.93 3.36 -10.24
CA TRP A 62 -17.08 1.98 -10.70
C TRP A 62 -17.79 1.88 -12.05
N ASN A 63 -18.51 2.92 -12.48
CA ASN A 63 -19.10 2.98 -13.82
C ASN A 63 -18.17 3.62 -14.86
N ILE A 64 -16.96 4.03 -14.50
CA ILE A 64 -15.94 4.41 -15.50
C ILE A 64 -15.68 3.16 -16.37
N PRO A 65 -15.89 3.23 -17.70
CA PRO A 65 -15.91 2.03 -18.54
C PRO A 65 -14.65 1.17 -18.43
N ASP A 66 -13.47 1.81 -18.35
CA ASP A 66 -12.19 1.09 -18.29
C ASP A 66 -11.94 0.45 -16.91
N VAL A 67 -12.41 1.08 -15.82
CA VAL A 67 -12.36 0.53 -14.45
C VAL A 67 -13.30 -0.67 -14.36
N LYS A 68 -14.56 -0.47 -14.75
CA LYS A 68 -15.61 -1.50 -14.80
C LYS A 68 -15.16 -2.73 -15.58
N ASN A 69 -14.49 -2.52 -16.72
CA ASN A 69 -14.03 -3.61 -17.56
C ASN A 69 -12.96 -4.46 -16.85
N VAL A 70 -12.00 -3.85 -16.16
CA VAL A 70 -11.00 -4.61 -15.39
C VAL A 70 -11.67 -5.37 -14.24
N MET A 71 -12.45 -4.69 -13.41
CA MET A 71 -13.08 -5.29 -12.22
C MET A 71 -14.11 -6.38 -12.57
N ALA A 72 -14.77 -6.29 -13.74
CA ALA A 72 -15.71 -7.30 -14.19
C ALA A 72 -15.06 -8.56 -14.79
N ASN A 73 -13.76 -8.53 -15.14
CA ASN A 73 -13.09 -9.61 -15.85
C ASN A 73 -11.91 -10.23 -15.09
N PHE A 74 -11.48 -9.62 -13.99
CA PHE A 74 -10.37 -10.10 -13.16
C PHE A 74 -10.76 -10.08 -11.68
N PRO A 75 -10.41 -11.12 -10.90
CA PRO A 75 -10.54 -11.04 -9.45
C PRO A 75 -9.72 -9.86 -8.90
N CYS A 76 -10.30 -9.11 -7.97
CA CYS A 76 -9.67 -7.94 -7.36
C CYS A 76 -9.66 -8.10 -5.84
N TYR A 77 -8.46 -8.04 -5.26
CA TYR A 77 -8.26 -7.87 -3.82
C TYR A 77 -8.03 -6.39 -3.56
N MET A 78 -8.79 -5.80 -2.63
CA MET A 78 -8.77 -4.35 -2.43
C MET A 78 -8.57 -3.98 -0.97
N ILE A 79 -7.79 -2.94 -0.73
CA ILE A 79 -7.79 -2.21 0.54
C ILE A 79 -8.20 -0.77 0.26
N TRP A 80 -8.82 -0.10 1.23
CA TRP A 80 -9.03 1.35 1.19
C TRP A 80 -7.77 2.12 1.57
N ASP A 81 -7.76 3.42 1.26
CA ASP A 81 -6.87 4.38 1.89
C ASP A 81 -7.64 5.61 2.42
N ASP A 82 -6.95 6.70 2.71
CA ASP A 82 -7.54 7.93 3.22
C ASP A 82 -8.54 8.56 2.25
N HIS A 83 -8.29 8.59 0.94
CA HIS A 83 -9.22 9.19 -0.01
C HIS A 83 -10.56 8.44 -0.17
N ASP A 84 -10.68 7.20 0.33
CA ASP A 84 -11.98 6.54 0.53
C ASP A 84 -12.81 7.21 1.65
N ILE A 85 -12.19 8.05 2.47
CA ILE A 85 -12.77 8.76 3.62
C ILE A 85 -12.61 10.28 3.41
N THR A 86 -11.39 10.80 3.60
CA THR A 86 -10.89 12.15 3.33
C THR A 86 -9.36 12.14 3.45
N ASN A 87 -8.66 12.99 2.68
CA ASN A 87 -7.21 13.13 2.71
C ASN A 87 -6.63 13.20 4.14
N GLY A 88 -5.62 12.38 4.42
CA GLY A 88 -4.92 12.29 5.71
C GLY A 88 -5.75 11.72 6.85
N TRP A 89 -6.80 10.93 6.59
CA TRP A 89 -7.66 10.38 7.64
C TRP A 89 -6.85 9.65 8.74
N GLY A 90 -7.17 9.95 9.99
CA GLY A 90 -6.49 9.43 11.19
C GLY A 90 -5.20 10.17 11.58
N SER A 91 -4.70 11.09 10.74
CA SER A 91 -3.45 11.83 10.94
C SER A 91 -3.63 13.24 11.52
N SER A 92 -4.86 13.62 11.88
CA SER A 92 -5.23 14.84 12.61
C SER A 92 -6.04 14.51 13.86
N SER A 93 -5.82 15.25 14.96
CA SER A 93 -6.60 15.09 16.18
C SER A 93 -8.07 15.50 16.05
N SER A 94 -8.41 16.34 15.06
CA SER A 94 -9.82 16.66 14.74
C SER A 94 -10.61 15.44 14.27
N HIS A 95 -9.96 14.43 13.69
CA HIS A 95 -10.63 13.22 13.21
C HIS A 95 -11.25 12.37 14.34
N ARG A 96 -11.00 12.70 15.62
CA ARG A 96 -11.66 12.06 16.76
C ARG A 96 -13.02 12.66 17.13
N GLU A 97 -13.36 13.83 16.57
CA GLU A 97 -14.59 14.54 16.88
C GLU A 97 -15.82 13.78 16.34
N ASP A 98 -16.95 13.93 17.02
CA ASP A 98 -18.15 13.09 16.77
C ASP A 98 -18.66 13.22 15.34
N LYS A 99 -18.56 14.42 14.76
CA LYS A 99 -19.03 14.73 13.41
C LYS A 99 -18.18 14.04 12.34
N GLU A 100 -16.86 14.09 12.48
CA GLU A 100 -15.89 13.38 11.64
C GLU A 100 -16.11 11.87 11.74
N GLN A 101 -16.33 11.38 12.96
CA GLN A 101 -16.64 9.97 13.22
C GLN A 101 -17.98 9.53 12.62
N ASN A 102 -18.99 10.41 12.57
CA ASN A 102 -20.26 10.16 11.87
C ASN A 102 -20.03 9.94 10.37
N VAL A 103 -19.20 10.76 9.73
CA VAL A 103 -18.88 10.61 8.31
C VAL A 103 -18.00 9.39 8.05
N PHE A 104 -17.00 9.13 8.91
CA PHE A 104 -16.17 7.92 8.83
C PHE A 104 -16.98 6.63 8.86
N ARG A 105 -17.97 6.51 9.75
CA ARG A 105 -18.84 5.33 9.81
C ARG A 105 -19.53 5.05 8.47
N VAL A 106 -19.93 6.11 7.77
CA VAL A 106 -20.59 6.01 6.47
C VAL A 106 -19.58 5.68 5.36
N ALA A 107 -18.43 6.34 5.33
CA ALA A 107 -17.34 6.04 4.40
C ALA A 107 -16.92 4.56 4.52
N ARG A 108 -16.71 4.09 5.74
CA ARG A 108 -16.43 2.70 6.08
C ARG A 108 -17.53 1.75 5.60
N GLN A 109 -18.80 2.10 5.78
CA GLN A 109 -19.90 1.28 5.27
C GLN A 109 -19.88 1.19 3.74
N ALA A 110 -19.64 2.29 3.04
CA ALA A 110 -19.54 2.28 1.58
C ALA A 110 -18.34 1.46 1.09
N TYR A 111 -17.18 1.58 1.74
CA TYR A 111 -16.03 0.70 1.48
C TYR A 111 -16.39 -0.77 1.68
N ILE A 112 -17.12 -1.11 2.74
CA ILE A 112 -17.57 -2.48 2.97
C ILE A 112 -18.50 -2.95 1.86
N ASP A 113 -19.52 -2.16 1.52
CA ASP A 113 -20.52 -2.51 0.52
C ASP A 113 -19.89 -2.78 -0.85
N PHE A 114 -18.99 -1.89 -1.27
CA PHE A 114 -18.41 -1.91 -2.60
C PHE A 114 -17.14 -2.76 -2.65
N GLN A 115 -16.15 -2.52 -1.79
CA GLN A 115 -14.84 -3.18 -1.89
C GLN A 115 -14.71 -4.39 -0.95
N HIS A 116 -14.89 -4.21 0.37
CA HIS A 116 -14.51 -5.28 1.30
C HIS A 116 -15.42 -6.52 1.21
N SER A 117 -16.67 -6.36 0.76
CA SER A 117 -17.66 -7.45 0.66
C SER A 117 -17.23 -8.64 -0.19
N HIS A 118 -16.30 -8.45 -1.14
CA HIS A 118 -15.77 -9.50 -2.00
C HIS A 118 -14.35 -9.96 -1.63
N ASN A 119 -13.71 -9.33 -0.64
CA ASN A 119 -12.42 -9.78 -0.12
C ASN A 119 -12.57 -11.05 0.75
N PRO A 120 -11.48 -11.79 0.99
CA PRO A 120 -11.45 -12.83 2.01
C PRO A 120 -11.93 -12.29 3.35
N GLN A 121 -12.91 -12.98 3.95
CA GLN A 121 -13.45 -12.57 5.23
C GLN A 121 -12.59 -13.10 6.38
N ASN A 122 -12.42 -12.28 7.41
CA ASN A 122 -11.89 -12.72 8.68
C ASN A 122 -13.03 -13.33 9.52
N THR A 123 -13.09 -14.66 9.61
CA THR A 123 -14.17 -15.35 10.34
C THR A 123 -14.10 -15.14 11.85
N LEU A 124 -12.93 -14.81 12.40
CA LEU A 124 -12.73 -14.57 13.83
C LEU A 124 -13.05 -13.13 14.22
N THR A 125 -12.79 -12.18 13.32
CA THR A 125 -13.11 -10.77 13.50
C THR A 125 -13.90 -10.24 12.30
N PRO A 126 -15.23 -10.49 12.22
CA PRO A 126 -16.05 -10.13 11.05
C PRO A 126 -16.09 -8.62 10.73
N SER A 127 -15.70 -7.76 11.67
CA SER A 127 -15.57 -6.32 11.48
C SER A 127 -14.17 -5.88 11.02
N ALA A 128 -13.18 -6.76 11.00
CA ALA A 128 -11.85 -6.45 10.53
C ALA A 128 -11.86 -6.18 9.03
N LEU A 129 -11.13 -5.15 8.62
CA LEU A 129 -10.96 -4.80 7.20
C LEU A 129 -9.61 -5.27 6.65
N TYR A 130 -8.70 -5.68 7.54
CA TYR A 130 -7.51 -6.45 7.21
C TYR A 130 -7.87 -7.92 6.98
N TYR A 131 -7.12 -8.58 6.09
CA TYR A 131 -7.38 -9.96 5.73
C TYR A 131 -6.13 -10.62 5.14
N GLY A 132 -6.14 -11.95 5.05
CA GLY A 132 -5.05 -12.73 4.48
C GLY A 132 -5.55 -13.81 3.53
N PHE A 133 -4.70 -14.20 2.58
CA PHE A 133 -5.01 -15.29 1.64
C PHE A 133 -3.73 -15.93 1.10
N ARG A 134 -3.88 -17.07 0.41
CA ARG A 134 -2.78 -17.82 -0.18
C ARG A 134 -3.01 -18.11 -1.66
N VAL A 135 -1.91 -18.12 -2.42
CA VAL A 135 -1.89 -18.57 -3.81
C VAL A 135 -0.57 -19.29 -4.06
N GLY A 136 -0.63 -20.61 -4.29
CA GLY A 136 0.58 -21.43 -4.47
C GLY A 136 1.51 -21.38 -3.25
N CYS A 137 2.79 -21.12 -3.50
CA CYS A 137 3.81 -20.96 -2.45
C CYS A 137 3.83 -19.55 -1.83
N SER A 138 2.85 -18.70 -2.16
CA SER A 138 2.78 -17.32 -1.67
C SER A 138 1.62 -17.14 -0.68
N ALA A 139 1.88 -16.35 0.36
CA ALA A 139 0.88 -15.82 1.27
C ALA A 139 0.81 -14.30 1.15
N PHE A 140 -0.37 -13.73 1.39
CA PHE A 140 -0.66 -12.31 1.26
C PHE A 140 -1.34 -11.85 2.54
N ILE A 141 -0.89 -10.72 3.08
CA ILE A 141 -1.47 -10.05 4.24
C ILE A 141 -1.82 -8.63 3.83
N ALA A 142 -3.11 -8.31 3.78
CA ALA A 142 -3.63 -6.98 3.55
C ALA A 142 -3.86 -6.27 4.88
N LEU A 143 -3.11 -5.18 5.08
CA LEU A 143 -3.21 -4.35 6.28
C LEU A 143 -4.36 -3.34 6.14
N ASP A 144 -4.99 -3.00 7.26
CA ASP A 144 -5.84 -1.82 7.39
C ASP A 144 -5.03 -0.72 8.10
N LEU A 145 -4.80 0.40 7.41
CA LEU A 145 -4.05 1.55 7.93
C LEU A 145 -4.96 2.72 8.34
N ARG A 146 -6.28 2.56 8.22
CA ARG A 146 -7.27 3.64 8.41
C ARG A 146 -8.29 3.32 9.49
N GLY A 147 -8.69 2.06 9.62
CA GLY A 147 -9.71 1.64 10.59
C GLY A 147 -9.29 1.77 12.05
N HIS A 148 -7.98 1.65 12.32
CA HIS A 148 -7.41 1.69 13.67
C HIS A 148 -6.45 2.86 13.92
N ARG A 149 -6.16 3.68 12.89
CA ARG A 149 -5.21 4.78 13.00
C ARG A 149 -5.73 5.86 13.93
N GLN A 150 -4.89 6.24 14.89
CA GLN A 150 -5.16 7.28 15.87
C GLN A 150 -3.85 8.00 16.21
N VAL A 151 -3.57 9.11 15.52
CA VAL A 151 -2.32 9.88 15.75
C VAL A 151 -2.14 10.29 17.21
N TRP A 152 -3.24 10.62 17.90
CA TRP A 152 -3.23 11.02 19.32
C TRP A 152 -2.84 9.91 20.30
N ASN A 153 -2.82 8.65 19.85
CA ASN A 153 -2.42 7.49 20.63
C ASN A 153 -1.15 6.80 20.07
N SER A 154 -0.49 7.40 19.08
CA SER A 154 0.63 6.78 18.35
C SER A 154 0.33 5.35 17.87
N GLN A 155 -0.85 5.18 17.28
CA GLN A 155 -1.36 3.89 16.83
C GLN A 155 -1.68 3.94 15.34
N LEU A 156 -1.15 2.99 14.57
CA LEU A 156 -1.44 2.83 13.16
C LEU A 156 -2.31 1.59 12.89
N LEU A 157 -1.83 0.40 13.29
CA LEU A 157 -2.47 -0.89 13.00
C LEU A 157 -3.50 -1.30 14.06
N GLY A 158 -3.27 -0.92 15.31
CA GLY A 158 -4.05 -1.37 16.47
C GLY A 158 -3.73 -2.80 16.91
N GLN A 159 -3.92 -3.09 18.19
CA GLN A 159 -3.49 -4.36 18.79
C GLN A 159 -4.17 -5.59 18.16
N ALA A 160 -5.48 -5.52 17.90
CA ALA A 160 -6.23 -6.64 17.32
C ALA A 160 -5.68 -7.07 15.94
N GLN A 161 -5.26 -6.11 15.10
CA GLN A 161 -4.63 -6.42 13.82
C GLN A 161 -3.24 -7.04 13.99
N LYS A 162 -2.46 -6.57 14.99
CA LYS A 162 -1.14 -7.12 15.31
C LYS A 162 -1.24 -8.58 15.76
N ASP A 163 -2.14 -8.86 16.70
CA ASP A 163 -2.37 -10.20 17.23
C ASP A 163 -2.81 -11.16 16.10
N TRP A 164 -3.74 -10.70 15.26
CA TRP A 164 -4.19 -11.48 14.10
C TRP A 164 -3.06 -11.73 13.08
N LEU A 165 -2.22 -10.73 12.81
CA LEU A 165 -1.12 -10.86 11.86
C LEU A 165 -0.11 -11.91 12.33
N GLU A 166 0.26 -11.90 13.61
CA GLU A 166 1.16 -12.89 14.20
C GLU A 166 0.58 -14.31 14.14
N ASP A 167 -0.71 -14.47 14.49
CA ASP A 167 -1.41 -15.75 14.36
C ASP A 167 -1.45 -16.21 12.89
N PHE A 168 -1.81 -15.33 11.97
CA PHE A 168 -1.87 -15.67 10.54
C PHE A 168 -0.48 -16.02 9.98
N MET A 169 0.58 -15.33 10.42
CA MET A 169 1.95 -15.65 10.01
C MET A 169 2.40 -17.03 10.49
N THR A 170 2.11 -17.37 11.74
CA THR A 170 2.54 -18.62 12.37
C THR A 170 1.68 -19.83 11.98
N THR A 171 0.43 -19.60 11.57
CA THR A 171 -0.49 -20.66 11.11
C THR A 171 -0.54 -20.74 9.59
N SER A 172 -1.03 -19.69 8.96
CA SER A 172 -1.43 -19.65 7.55
C SER A 172 -0.33 -19.19 6.62
N CYS A 173 0.81 -18.67 7.10
CA CYS A 173 1.98 -18.34 6.26
C CYS A 173 3.18 -19.26 6.53
N ARG A 174 3.09 -20.21 7.46
CA ARG A 174 4.23 -20.98 7.99
C ARG A 174 5.06 -21.67 6.91
N ASP A 175 4.40 -22.27 5.92
CA ASP A 175 5.02 -23.00 4.81
C ASP A 175 5.10 -22.17 3.52
N ALA A 176 4.69 -20.89 3.55
CA ALA A 176 4.86 -20.01 2.40
C ALA A 176 6.34 -19.69 2.18
N LYS A 177 6.72 -19.59 0.90
CA LYS A 177 8.08 -19.22 0.47
C LYS A 177 8.17 -17.75 0.09
N VAL A 178 7.05 -17.13 -0.25
CA VAL A 178 6.96 -15.68 -0.49
C VAL A 178 5.82 -15.10 0.32
N LEU A 179 6.12 -14.12 1.16
CA LEU A 179 5.13 -13.36 1.91
C LEU A 179 4.98 -11.96 1.29
N PHE A 180 3.77 -11.63 0.88
CA PHE A 180 3.41 -10.29 0.43
C PHE A 180 2.68 -9.55 1.53
N ILE A 181 3.19 -8.37 1.90
CA ILE A 181 2.49 -7.40 2.75
C ILE A 181 1.90 -6.34 1.85
N ILE A 182 0.59 -6.16 1.91
CA ILE A 182 -0.16 -5.18 1.13
C ILE A 182 -0.47 -4.01 2.07
N SER A 183 0.08 -2.84 1.75
CA SER A 183 0.02 -1.63 2.56
C SER A 183 -0.45 -0.48 1.68
N SER A 184 -1.45 0.30 2.11
CA SER A 184 -1.99 1.38 1.27
C SER A 184 -0.95 2.50 1.10
N VAL A 185 -0.32 2.88 2.21
CA VAL A 185 0.84 3.76 2.25
C VAL A 185 2.15 2.93 2.25
N PRO A 186 3.16 3.27 1.43
CA PRO A 186 4.46 2.59 1.44
C PRO A 186 5.16 2.72 2.80
N VAL A 187 5.69 1.62 3.31
CA VAL A 187 6.39 1.57 4.61
C VAL A 187 7.67 2.42 4.60
N PHE A 188 8.33 2.47 3.45
CA PHE A 188 9.54 3.28 3.23
C PHE A 188 9.34 4.22 2.04
N HIS A 189 9.24 5.52 2.30
CA HIS A 189 9.12 6.52 1.25
C HIS A 189 9.95 7.77 1.52
N LEU A 190 9.83 8.38 2.71
CA LEU A 190 10.66 9.50 3.13
C LEU A 190 11.44 9.12 4.37
N ASP A 191 12.64 9.65 4.47
CA ASP A 191 13.39 9.63 5.72
C ASP A 191 12.81 10.69 6.66
N ALA A 192 12.53 10.28 7.90
CA ALA A 192 11.98 11.14 8.95
C ALA A 192 12.84 12.38 9.22
N ARG A 193 14.15 12.35 8.91
CA ARG A 193 15.05 13.51 9.02
C ARG A 193 14.67 14.68 8.10
N TRP A 194 13.81 14.45 7.10
CA TRP A 194 13.28 15.49 6.21
C TRP A 194 11.84 15.91 6.56
N ALA A 195 11.30 15.43 7.69
CA ALA A 195 9.95 15.74 8.16
C ALA A 195 9.71 17.23 8.50
N TRP A 196 10.77 18.03 8.65
CA TRP A 196 10.68 19.47 8.96
C TRP A 196 10.42 20.34 7.74
N ILE A 197 10.52 19.80 6.52
CA ILE A 197 10.14 20.53 5.32
C ILE A 197 8.60 20.44 5.22
N PRO A 198 7.88 21.57 5.20
CA PRO A 198 6.42 21.58 5.22
C PRO A 198 5.89 20.95 3.93
N TYR A 199 5.60 19.66 4.03
CA TYR A 199 4.86 18.89 3.05
C TYR A 199 3.55 18.46 3.72
N PRO A 200 2.39 18.63 3.08
CA PRO A 200 1.17 18.01 3.58
C PRO A 200 1.37 16.48 3.66
N ASP A 201 0.93 15.82 4.73
CA ASP A 201 0.93 14.34 4.88
C ASP A 201 2.20 13.60 5.35
N ILE A 202 3.20 14.23 5.98
CA ILE A 202 4.25 13.44 6.67
C ILE A 202 3.68 12.63 7.84
N THR A 203 2.73 13.19 8.58
CA THR A 203 2.01 12.48 9.66
C THR A 203 1.27 11.25 9.16
N ASP A 204 1.01 11.21 7.86
CA ASP A 204 0.34 10.08 7.23
C ASP A 204 1.27 8.89 6.95
N GLN A 205 2.58 9.13 6.87
CA GLN A 205 3.56 8.12 6.51
C GLN A 205 4.01 7.25 7.68
N TRP A 206 4.47 6.03 7.36
CA TRP A 206 5.09 5.11 8.33
C TRP A 206 6.36 5.66 8.99
N SER A 207 6.99 6.68 8.39
CA SER A 207 8.16 7.36 8.95
C SER A 207 7.83 8.39 10.02
N ASP A 208 6.56 8.74 10.19
CA ASP A 208 6.15 9.65 11.26
C ASP A 208 6.45 9.09 12.64
N GLU A 209 6.73 9.98 13.59
CA GLU A 209 7.04 9.64 14.98
C GLU A 209 5.91 8.86 15.66
N HIS A 210 4.64 9.13 15.31
CA HIS A 210 3.49 8.42 15.86
C HIS A 210 3.33 7.01 15.26
N ASN A 211 3.86 6.77 14.05
CA ASN A 211 3.69 5.51 13.31
C ASN A 211 4.92 4.60 13.40
N LYS A 212 6.10 5.14 13.79
CA LYS A 212 7.36 4.39 13.79
C LYS A 212 7.37 3.17 14.71
N GLY A 213 6.59 3.17 15.79
CA GLY A 213 6.46 2.02 16.69
C GLY A 213 5.91 0.80 15.94
N ASP A 214 4.81 0.98 15.22
CA ASP A 214 4.19 -0.06 14.40
C ASP A 214 5.09 -0.47 13.22
N ARG A 215 5.83 0.48 12.63
CA ARG A 215 6.86 0.16 11.61
C ARG A 215 7.94 -0.76 12.15
N LYS A 216 8.52 -0.41 13.29
CA LYS A 216 9.59 -1.16 13.96
C LYS A 216 9.15 -2.58 14.31
N TRP A 217 7.95 -2.70 14.88
CA TRP A 217 7.32 -3.98 15.18
C TRP A 217 7.12 -4.81 13.90
N LEU A 218 6.54 -4.23 12.84
CA LEU A 218 6.32 -4.94 11.58
C LEU A 218 7.64 -5.44 10.99
N MET A 219 8.67 -4.59 10.92
CA MET A 219 9.98 -5.01 10.40
C MET A 219 10.59 -6.13 11.21
N GLN A 220 10.46 -6.10 12.53
CA GLN A 220 10.94 -7.17 13.38
C GLN A 220 10.24 -8.50 13.02
N ARG A 221 8.91 -8.53 12.93
CA ARG A 221 8.16 -9.76 12.59
C ARG A 221 8.52 -10.31 11.22
N LEU A 222 8.69 -9.44 10.21
CA LEU A 222 9.04 -9.86 8.86
C LEU A 222 10.47 -10.42 8.78
N PHE A 223 11.44 -9.80 9.45
CA PHE A 223 12.81 -10.34 9.49
C PHE A 223 12.92 -11.59 10.36
N ASP A 224 12.19 -11.70 11.46
CA ASP A 224 12.12 -12.93 12.25
C ASP A 224 11.60 -14.10 11.40
N TRP A 225 10.57 -13.85 10.59
CA TRP A 225 10.03 -14.86 9.67
C TRP A 225 11.02 -15.27 8.57
N ILE A 226 11.85 -14.34 8.07
CA ILE A 226 12.95 -14.69 7.13
C ILE A 226 14.02 -15.53 7.83
N LYS A 227 14.44 -15.17 9.05
CA LYS A 227 15.50 -15.85 9.80
C LYS A 227 15.17 -17.31 10.14
N GLU A 228 13.90 -17.66 10.25
CA GLU A 228 13.46 -19.05 10.45
C GLU A 228 13.75 -19.97 9.25
N ASP A 229 13.73 -19.43 8.03
CA ASP A 229 14.07 -20.14 6.79
C ASP A 229 14.54 -19.11 5.76
N HIS A 230 15.87 -18.96 5.60
CA HIS A 230 16.49 -17.95 4.72
C HIS A 230 16.17 -18.11 3.22
N VAL A 231 15.41 -19.14 2.83
CA VAL A 231 14.85 -19.25 1.47
C VAL A 231 13.59 -18.37 1.31
N ARG A 232 12.94 -18.02 2.42
CA ARG A 232 11.76 -17.15 2.44
C ARG A 232 12.08 -15.76 1.94
N GLN A 233 11.15 -15.21 1.16
CA GLN A 233 11.21 -13.86 0.63
C GLN A 233 10.02 -13.05 1.13
N VAL A 234 10.26 -11.79 1.48
CA VAL A 234 9.21 -10.84 1.84
C VAL A 234 9.17 -9.70 0.84
N VAL A 235 7.96 -9.39 0.37
CA VAL A 235 7.69 -8.26 -0.53
C VAL A 235 6.60 -7.38 0.07
N ILE A 236 6.87 -6.08 0.18
CA ILE A 236 5.87 -5.08 0.58
C ILE A 236 5.35 -4.38 -0.67
N LEU A 237 4.04 -4.38 -0.90
CA LEU A 237 3.37 -3.66 -1.98
C LEU A 237 2.77 -2.37 -1.42
N GLY A 238 3.11 -1.22 -2.02
CA GLY A 238 2.69 0.12 -1.55
C GLY A 238 1.99 0.99 -2.61
N GLY A 239 1.07 1.86 -2.18
CA GLY A 239 0.29 2.81 -2.97
C GLY A 239 0.55 4.28 -2.61
N ASP A 240 -0.51 5.11 -2.57
CA ASP A 240 -0.57 6.49 -2.02
C ASP A 240 0.30 7.56 -2.75
N VAL A 241 1.62 7.46 -2.66
CA VAL A 241 2.60 8.54 -2.91
C VAL A 241 2.79 9.05 -4.35
N HIS A 242 1.91 8.66 -5.28
CA HIS A 242 1.89 9.10 -6.68
C HIS A 242 3.24 8.93 -7.43
N VAL A 243 4.04 7.92 -7.08
CA VAL A 243 5.19 7.43 -7.87
C VAL A 243 5.30 5.91 -7.94
N GLY A 244 5.97 5.43 -8.99
CA GLY A 244 6.53 4.09 -9.00
C GLY A 244 7.93 4.09 -8.39
N THR A 245 8.28 3.14 -7.53
CA THR A 245 9.66 2.99 -7.00
C THR A 245 9.83 1.62 -6.37
N PHE A 246 11.08 1.22 -6.11
CA PHE A 246 11.43 0.04 -5.34
C PHE A 246 12.30 0.46 -4.15
N ALA A 247 12.24 -0.28 -3.05
CA ALA A 247 13.20 -0.17 -1.98
C ALA A 247 13.78 -1.54 -1.63
N THR A 248 15.08 -1.59 -1.36
CA THR A 248 15.73 -2.72 -0.72
C THR A 248 15.97 -2.37 0.74
N VAL A 249 15.41 -3.19 1.63
CA VAL A 249 15.47 -3.02 3.08
C VAL A 249 16.34 -4.14 3.61
N THR A 250 17.54 -3.81 4.07
CA THR A 250 18.58 -4.78 4.46
C THR A 250 18.79 -4.72 5.95
N ILE A 251 18.78 -5.86 6.62
CA ILE A 251 19.10 -5.93 8.04
C ILE A 251 20.61 -6.06 8.25
N LEU A 252 21.15 -5.26 9.17
CA LEU A 252 22.58 -5.18 9.46
C LEU A 252 22.94 -5.98 10.72
N ASP A 253 24.17 -6.47 10.77
CA ASP A 253 24.76 -7.08 11.97
C ASP A 253 25.28 -6.01 12.96
N GLU A 254 25.85 -6.45 14.08
CA GLU A 254 26.40 -5.56 15.12
C GLU A 254 27.57 -4.69 14.63
N ARG A 255 28.24 -5.10 13.56
CA ARG A 255 29.35 -4.37 12.93
C ARG A 255 28.86 -3.36 11.88
N GLY A 256 27.57 -3.40 11.55
CA GLY A 256 26.95 -2.57 10.52
C GLY A 256 27.01 -3.17 9.12
N GLU A 257 27.35 -4.46 9.00
CA GLU A 257 27.44 -5.13 7.71
C GLU A 257 26.13 -5.85 7.33
N PRO A 258 25.75 -5.90 6.04
CA PRO A 258 24.59 -6.66 5.58
C PRO A 258 24.64 -8.14 5.97
N THR A 259 23.58 -8.63 6.61
CA THR A 259 23.47 -10.07 6.96
C THR A 259 23.20 -10.97 5.75
N GLY A 260 22.73 -10.40 4.64
CA GLY A 260 22.23 -11.12 3.47
C GLY A 260 20.70 -11.19 3.40
N ASP A 261 20.02 -11.09 4.54
CA ASP A 261 18.55 -11.04 4.59
C ASP A 261 18.03 -9.66 4.17
N LYS A 262 16.99 -9.65 3.33
CA LYS A 262 16.41 -8.42 2.79
C LYS A 262 14.91 -8.54 2.55
N ILE A 263 14.24 -7.39 2.61
CA ILE A 263 12.86 -7.20 2.20
C ILE A 263 12.86 -6.27 0.98
N ILE A 264 12.00 -6.58 0.00
CA ILE A 264 11.79 -5.69 -1.15
C ILE A 264 10.47 -4.96 -0.97
N GLN A 265 10.47 -3.64 -1.05
CA GLN A 265 9.25 -2.87 -1.23
C GLN A 265 9.09 -2.52 -2.71
N ALA A 266 7.90 -2.69 -3.26
CA ALA A 266 7.55 -2.25 -4.60
C ALA A 266 6.32 -1.33 -4.49
N THR A 267 6.50 -0.08 -4.86
CA THR A 267 5.46 0.95 -4.79
C THR A 267 4.99 1.29 -6.19
N SER A 268 3.68 1.33 -6.39
CA SER A 268 3.06 1.67 -7.67
C SER A 268 1.83 2.55 -7.46
N SER A 269 2.00 3.85 -7.68
CA SER A 269 0.95 4.85 -7.63
C SER A 269 1.33 6.02 -8.57
N PRO A 270 0.41 6.71 -9.28
CA PRO A 270 -1.02 6.45 -9.41
C PRO A 270 -1.37 5.83 -10.76
N ILE A 271 -2.48 5.09 -10.86
CA ILE A 271 -2.99 4.67 -12.19
C ILE A 271 -3.73 5.81 -12.92
N SER A 272 -4.30 6.77 -12.19
CA SER A 272 -5.17 7.82 -12.76
C SER A 272 -4.72 9.26 -12.47
N ASN A 273 -4.06 9.52 -11.33
CA ASN A 273 -3.71 10.87 -10.89
C ASN A 273 -2.50 11.51 -11.59
N LYS A 274 -2.38 12.83 -11.50
CA LYS A 274 -1.26 13.58 -12.08
C LYS A 274 0.03 13.32 -11.28
N ALA A 275 1.15 13.35 -11.98
CA ALA A 275 2.46 13.16 -11.39
C ALA A 275 2.80 14.25 -10.37
N ALA A 276 3.61 13.87 -9.37
CA ALA A 276 4.12 14.68 -8.29
C ALA A 276 4.90 15.95 -8.75
N SER A 277 5.02 16.93 -7.86
CA SER A 277 5.57 18.27 -8.08
C SER A 277 7.12 18.31 -8.10
N PHE A 278 7.71 19.49 -8.34
CA PHE A 278 9.18 19.67 -8.36
C PHE A 278 9.83 19.55 -6.97
N ILE A 279 9.14 20.01 -5.91
CA ILE A 279 9.60 19.91 -4.52
C ILE A 279 9.73 18.45 -4.11
N ASP A 280 8.79 17.61 -4.57
CA ASP A 280 8.84 16.17 -4.40
C ASP A 280 10.17 15.60 -4.90
N ILE A 281 10.66 16.00 -6.07
CA ILE A 281 11.87 15.43 -6.68
C ILE A 281 13.11 15.63 -5.80
N PHE A 282 13.24 16.77 -5.11
CA PHE A 282 14.40 17.06 -4.27
C PHE A 282 14.44 16.20 -3.00
N GLN A 283 13.33 16.17 -2.25
CA GLN A 283 13.22 15.33 -1.03
C GLN A 283 13.34 13.84 -1.36
N ARG A 284 12.79 13.44 -2.51
CA ARG A 284 12.85 12.06 -3.00
C ARG A 284 14.27 11.60 -3.27
N LYS A 285 15.14 12.49 -3.76
CA LYS A 285 16.58 12.23 -3.89
C LYS A 285 17.29 12.22 -2.54
N ALA A 286 16.92 13.12 -1.63
CA ALA A 286 17.52 13.20 -0.30
C ALA A 286 17.13 12.02 0.62
N SER A 287 16.00 11.36 0.33
CA SER A 287 15.52 10.14 0.98
C SER A 287 15.80 8.88 0.14
N ALA A 288 16.80 8.92 -0.74
CA ALA A 288 17.17 7.76 -1.56
C ALA A 288 17.86 6.67 -0.74
N SER A 289 18.49 7.02 0.39
CA SER A 289 19.09 6.04 1.30
C SER A 289 19.08 6.56 2.74
N PHE A 290 18.67 5.72 3.68
CA PHE A 290 18.64 6.06 5.10
C PHE A 290 18.64 4.82 6.01
N ASP A 291 19.04 5.03 7.26
CA ASP A 291 19.04 4.00 8.29
C ASP A 291 17.80 4.11 9.18
N THR A 292 17.33 2.96 9.64
CA THR A 292 16.34 2.84 10.72
C THR A 292 16.63 1.58 11.53
N GLU A 293 15.66 1.10 12.29
CA GLU A 293 15.82 -0.06 13.16
C GLU A 293 14.51 -0.83 13.31
N THR A 294 14.65 -2.06 13.81
CA THR A 294 13.54 -2.90 14.28
C THR A 294 13.11 -2.52 15.69
N GLU A 295 12.08 -3.18 16.21
CA GLU A 295 11.63 -3.05 17.61
C GLU A 295 12.72 -3.40 18.62
N SER A 296 13.57 -4.40 18.35
CA SER A 296 14.69 -4.78 19.21
C SER A 296 15.91 -3.87 19.11
N GLY A 297 15.87 -2.85 18.23
CA GLY A 297 17.00 -1.95 17.96
C GLY A 297 18.01 -2.50 16.94
N GLN A 298 17.73 -3.63 16.28
CA GLN A 298 18.58 -4.10 15.18
C GLN A 298 18.49 -3.13 14.00
N LYS A 299 19.66 -2.66 13.52
CA LYS A 299 19.75 -1.66 12.44
C LYS A 299 19.29 -2.21 11.10
N ILE A 300 18.64 -1.34 10.33
CA ILE A 300 18.15 -1.58 8.98
C ILE A 300 18.68 -0.47 8.09
N HIS A 301 19.25 -0.84 6.94
CA HIS A 301 19.58 0.08 5.87
C HIS A 301 18.52 0.02 4.77
N VAL A 302 18.02 1.17 4.35
CA VAL A 302 17.04 1.30 3.27
C VAL A 302 17.69 1.99 2.08
N ASP A 303 17.62 1.36 0.92
CA ASP A 303 18.02 1.93 -0.37
C ASP A 303 16.79 1.99 -1.30
N ILE A 304 16.41 3.19 -1.72
CA ILE A 304 15.23 3.46 -2.56
C ILE A 304 15.71 3.79 -3.97
N SER A 305 15.23 2.99 -4.93
CA SER A 305 15.48 3.19 -6.35
C SER A 305 14.98 4.55 -6.82
N PRO A 306 15.45 5.03 -7.97
CA PRO A 306 14.88 6.21 -8.58
C PRO A 306 13.35 6.10 -8.75
N ARG A 307 12.65 7.21 -8.53
CA ARG A 307 11.18 7.25 -8.50
C ARG A 307 10.65 7.64 -9.87
N TYR A 308 9.64 6.95 -10.37
CA TYR A 308 8.99 7.20 -11.65
C TYR A 308 7.78 8.13 -11.46
N PRO A 309 7.88 9.44 -11.78
CA PRO A 309 6.81 10.43 -11.59
C PRO A 309 5.86 10.42 -12.79
N ALA A 310 5.23 9.27 -13.03
CA ALA A 310 4.27 9.09 -14.11
C ALA A 310 3.20 8.13 -13.66
N ARG A 311 2.01 8.20 -14.27
CA ARG A 311 0.98 7.22 -13.99
C ARG A 311 1.51 5.83 -14.27
N ASN A 312 1.34 4.89 -13.34
CA ASN A 312 1.95 3.59 -13.43
C ASN A 312 1.08 2.47 -12.86
N PHE A 313 1.45 1.23 -13.19
CA PHE A 313 1.00 0.01 -12.53
C PHE A 313 2.13 -1.02 -12.54
N LEU A 314 2.10 -1.95 -11.60
CA LEU A 314 3.12 -2.98 -11.43
C LEU A 314 2.54 -4.37 -11.70
N MET A 315 3.21 -5.15 -12.55
CA MET A 315 2.98 -6.59 -12.67
C MET A 315 3.98 -7.33 -11.78
N VAL A 316 3.48 -8.27 -10.98
CA VAL A 316 4.29 -9.14 -10.12
C VAL A 316 4.11 -10.57 -10.57
N THR A 317 5.22 -11.30 -10.73
CA THR A 317 5.21 -12.72 -11.09
C THR A 317 6.02 -13.50 -10.09
N VAL A 318 5.40 -14.52 -9.48
CA VAL A 318 6.09 -15.52 -8.67
C VAL A 318 6.26 -16.76 -9.53
N ASP A 319 7.51 -17.17 -9.73
CA ASP A 319 7.87 -18.32 -10.54
C ASP A 319 8.59 -19.35 -9.68
N SER A 320 7.87 -20.43 -9.41
CA SER A 320 8.34 -21.61 -8.68
C SER A 320 8.49 -22.83 -9.58
N THR A 321 8.47 -22.65 -10.91
CA THR A 321 8.42 -23.79 -11.85
C THR A 321 9.77 -24.50 -11.98
N SER A 322 10.88 -23.76 -11.86
CA SER A 322 12.23 -24.32 -11.93
C SER A 322 12.67 -24.99 -10.63
N ASP A 323 12.26 -24.43 -9.49
CA ASP A 323 12.54 -24.94 -8.15
C ASP A 323 11.38 -24.51 -7.21
N PRO A 324 10.51 -25.44 -6.80
CA PRO A 324 9.38 -25.14 -5.92
C PRO A 324 9.79 -24.61 -4.54
N ASP A 325 10.98 -24.99 -4.07
CA ASP A 325 11.50 -24.55 -2.78
C ASP A 325 12.14 -23.17 -2.85
N LYS A 326 12.61 -22.75 -4.04
CA LYS A 326 13.28 -21.46 -4.28
C LYS A 326 12.57 -20.64 -5.36
N PRO A 327 11.34 -20.15 -5.10
CA PRO A 327 10.64 -19.33 -6.06
C PRO A 327 11.39 -18.03 -6.37
N THR A 328 11.24 -17.50 -7.57
CA THR A 328 11.74 -16.18 -7.96
C THR A 328 10.58 -15.19 -8.06
N VAL A 329 10.74 -14.00 -7.47
CA VAL A 329 9.79 -12.91 -7.63
C VAL A 329 10.31 -11.92 -8.66
N ARG A 330 9.53 -11.65 -9.69
CA ARG A 330 9.85 -10.70 -10.76
C ARG A 330 8.86 -9.55 -10.79
N PHE A 331 9.38 -8.36 -11.04
CA PHE A 331 8.63 -7.12 -11.09
C PHE A 331 8.72 -6.50 -12.48
N LYS A 332 7.60 -5.98 -12.96
CA LYS A 332 7.53 -5.27 -14.23
C LYS A 332 6.66 -4.02 -14.08
N MET A 333 7.34 -2.89 -13.94
CA MET A 333 6.70 -1.57 -13.84
C MET A 333 6.29 -1.08 -15.24
N HIS A 334 5.08 -0.56 -15.34
CA HIS A 334 4.53 0.08 -16.54
C HIS A 334 4.15 1.51 -16.21
N TRP A 335 4.56 2.47 -17.03
CA TRP A 335 4.25 3.89 -16.80
C TRP A 335 3.84 4.62 -18.07
N GLU A 336 3.13 5.74 -17.90
CA GLU A 336 2.69 6.60 -18.99
C GLU A 336 3.82 7.49 -19.53
N GLY A 337 3.95 7.57 -20.86
CA GLY A 337 4.86 8.54 -21.49
C GLY A 337 5.06 8.40 -23.02
N LYS A 338 5.00 9.55 -23.73
CA LYS A 338 5.38 9.68 -25.15
C LYS A 338 6.86 10.07 -25.26
N LYS A 339 7.77 9.11 -25.42
CA LYS A 339 9.21 9.38 -25.74
C LYS A 339 9.99 10.23 -24.68
N ASN A 340 9.74 10.09 -23.38
CA ASN A 340 10.80 10.48 -22.43
C ASN A 340 11.77 9.30 -22.29
N PRO A 341 13.10 9.52 -22.23
CA PRO A 341 14.03 8.48 -21.81
C PRO A 341 13.62 7.97 -20.42
N ASP A 342 14.18 6.84 -19.99
CA ASP A 342 14.26 6.55 -18.56
C ASP A 342 14.54 7.88 -17.83
N PRO A 343 13.71 8.31 -16.85
CA PRO A 343 13.99 9.54 -16.12
C PRO A 343 15.38 9.50 -15.43
N TYR A 344 16.00 8.31 -15.35
CA TYR A 344 17.34 8.07 -14.85
C TYR A 344 18.15 7.15 -15.80
N PRO A 345 18.52 7.64 -17.01
CA PRO A 345 19.28 6.83 -17.95
C PRO A 345 20.72 6.66 -17.43
N GLY A 346 21.02 5.54 -16.77
CA GLY A 346 22.40 5.24 -16.32
C GLY A 346 22.54 4.39 -15.06
N GLU A 347 21.50 4.21 -14.25
CA GLU A 347 21.59 3.38 -13.04
C GLU A 347 21.09 1.96 -13.33
N GLN A 348 21.99 1.11 -13.86
CA GLN A 348 21.81 -0.33 -13.70
C GLN A 348 21.90 -0.60 -12.20
N GLY A 349 20.78 -0.95 -11.57
CA GLY A 349 20.73 -1.27 -10.15
C GLY A 349 21.86 -2.23 -9.78
N HIS A 350 22.80 -1.77 -8.96
CA HIS A 350 23.85 -2.59 -8.40
C HIS A 350 23.21 -3.52 -7.36
N GLY A 351 22.83 -4.71 -7.81
CA GLY A 351 22.29 -5.76 -6.95
C GLY A 351 21.86 -6.95 -7.79
N GLY A 352 22.72 -7.97 -7.86
CA GLY A 352 22.53 -9.15 -8.68
C GLY A 352 21.14 -9.80 -8.53
N PHE A 353 20.65 -10.36 -9.64
CA PHE A 353 19.41 -11.14 -9.82
C PHE A 353 18.11 -10.42 -10.18
N PHE A 354 18.14 -9.26 -10.86
CA PHE A 354 16.92 -8.68 -11.44
C PHE A 354 16.98 -8.57 -12.97
N ASN A 355 16.20 -9.42 -13.66
CA ASN A 355 15.91 -9.26 -15.08
C ASN A 355 14.75 -8.25 -15.24
N PHE A 356 15.08 -6.97 -15.39
CA PHE A 356 14.12 -5.90 -15.69
C PHE A 356 13.71 -5.96 -17.18
N ARG A 357 12.39 -6.05 -17.45
CA ARG A 357 11.82 -5.84 -18.79
C ARG A 357 10.59 -4.95 -18.73
N GLY A 358 10.78 -3.65 -18.59
CA GLY A 358 9.68 -2.68 -18.73
C GLY A 358 9.07 -2.74 -20.14
N ARG A 359 7.74 -2.76 -20.25
CA ARG A 359 7.06 -2.72 -21.56
C ARG A 359 6.16 -1.49 -21.66
N ARG A 360 6.44 -0.70 -22.68
CA ARG A 360 5.79 0.57 -23.00
C ARG A 360 4.37 0.35 -23.53
N PHE A 361 3.42 1.18 -23.09
CA PHE A 361 2.09 1.28 -23.67
C PHE A 361 1.82 2.68 -24.23
N ARG A 362 0.99 2.75 -25.27
CA ARG A 362 0.53 3.99 -25.90
C ARG A 362 -0.81 4.41 -25.34
#